data_AF-A0ABD3HDZ5-F1
#
_entry.id   AF-A0ABD3HDZ5-F1
#
_cell.length_a   1.000
_cell.length_b   1.000
_cell.length_c   1.000
_cell.angle_alpha   90.00
_cell.angle_beta   90.00
_cell.angle_gamma   90.00
#
_symmetry.space_group_name_H-M   'P 1'
#
loop_
_entity.id
_entity.type
_entity.pdbx_description
1 polymer ?
#
loop_
_entity_poly.entity_id
_entity_poly.type
_entity_poly.pdbx_seq_one_letter_code
_entity_poly.pdbx_strand_id
1 'polypeptide(L)'
;MGDSDGGTEVSRSKKQRNLTDFSQAFRGSSSTKREGLAHVHCKTASSIMDTILTLLKEWRLDLSRFVSFGSDGASVMLGNNNEVGAPLKREANPFVLQLHCVAHRTNLTVLSAAKHPECKDLSTEIDNVVNAVCFYFKKSPKRKEGLLHLQKELFDFKRMLKRYQKVCWLSRSEAICSVCDSLEAVLVFLRDSPHSEDHGVGKALYNKLHSFKMVYVLHFLADILKSLAALSMVFQNVNVDVTSIGAIVNAEISNIRMTYLRERIDTNAFFMNEESGYHMIPDFGPDSGYLKGLSSQMRGNMFHSVELQRCRLGTDLEEAVSFQKNFAEAVANALKERFADNDLVSAFRILSPTQMPTQLVKLREWGQKELDSLCAHFGEPKVLKGESQPPLLRSAAVKTEFYSFKSHAVSEFGELSFSLASN
;
A
#
# COMPACT_ATOMS: atom_id res chain seq x y z
N MET A 1 13.58 6.09 16.95
CA MET A 1 13.49 4.98 15.99
C MET A 1 14.43 5.28 14.83
N GLY A 2 15.38 4.40 14.51
CA GLY A 2 16.15 4.53 13.26
C GLY A 2 15.37 3.93 12.10
N ASP A 3 15.29 4.60 10.96
CA ASP A 3 14.71 4.10 9.70
C ASP A 3 15.76 4.19 8.58
N SER A 4 16.01 3.10 7.86
CA SER A 4 16.95 3.11 6.73
C SER A 4 16.19 2.97 5.41
N ASP A 5 16.31 3.96 4.52
CA ASP A 5 15.68 3.96 3.20
C ASP A 5 16.69 3.57 2.10
N GLY A 6 16.38 2.49 1.38
CA GLY A 6 17.21 1.86 0.35
C GLY A 6 16.86 2.33 -1.06
N GLY A 7 16.80 3.64 -1.32
CA GLY A 7 16.46 4.17 -2.64
C GLY A 7 17.51 3.89 -3.72
N THR A 8 17.10 3.37 -4.89
CA THR A 8 17.92 3.40 -6.12
C THR A 8 17.50 4.58 -6.99
N GLU A 9 18.19 5.72 -6.90
CA GLU A 9 18.01 6.81 -7.86
C GLU A 9 18.58 6.44 -9.23
N VAL A 10 17.74 6.47 -10.26
CA VAL A 10 18.18 6.32 -11.66
C VAL A 10 18.54 7.70 -12.22
N SER A 11 19.73 8.20 -11.86
CA SER A 11 20.34 9.37 -12.51
C SER A 11 21.75 9.02 -12.99
N ARG A 12 21.88 8.64 -14.28
CA ARG A 12 23.07 8.52 -15.17
C ARG A 12 24.45 8.11 -14.62
N SER A 13 24.57 7.65 -13.38
CA SER A 13 25.67 6.86 -12.84
C SER A 13 25.04 5.86 -11.88
N LYS A 14 25.32 4.56 -12.03
CA LYS A 14 24.85 3.53 -11.09
C LYS A 14 25.57 3.73 -9.75
N LYS A 15 25.06 4.62 -8.88
CA LYS A 15 25.48 4.76 -7.49
C LYS A 15 24.23 4.73 -6.62
N GLN A 16 24.05 3.65 -5.88
CA GLN A 16 22.97 3.51 -4.92
C GLN A 16 23.43 4.12 -3.60
N ARG A 17 22.70 5.11 -3.09
CA ARG A 17 22.98 5.77 -1.80
C ARG A 17 21.97 5.19 -0.81
N ASN A 18 22.45 4.66 0.31
CA ASN A 18 21.55 4.26 1.39
C ASN A 18 21.28 5.50 2.25
N LEU A 19 19.99 5.81 2.44
CA LEU A 19 19.55 6.80 3.39
C LEU A 19 19.42 6.14 4.76
N THR A 20 19.78 6.84 5.82
CA THR A 20 19.49 6.40 7.19
C THR A 20 18.98 7.59 7.96
N ASP A 21 17.66 7.62 8.16
CA ASP A 21 16.99 8.58 9.01
C ASP A 21 16.99 8.08 10.45
N PHE A 22 17.23 8.99 11.39
CA PHE A 22 17.11 8.71 12.81
C PHE A 22 15.99 9.56 13.39
N SER A 23 15.22 9.00 14.30
CA SER A 23 14.30 9.76 15.15
C SER A 23 14.69 9.54 16.61
N GLN A 24 14.73 10.62 17.36
CA GLN A 24 14.93 10.59 18.81
C GLN A 24 13.68 11.12 19.50
N ALA A 25 13.06 10.31 20.35
CA ALA A 25 12.00 10.79 21.23
C ALA A 25 12.64 11.26 22.55
N PHE A 26 12.43 12.52 22.91
CA PHE A 26 12.85 13.06 24.21
C PHE A 26 11.61 13.53 24.98
N ARG A 27 11.40 12.94 26.17
CA ARG A 27 10.47 13.40 27.23
C ARG A 27 9.16 14.04 26.71
N GLY A 28 8.30 13.24 26.09
CA GLY A 28 6.95 13.68 25.69
C GLY A 28 6.86 14.53 24.41
N SER A 29 8.00 14.90 23.82
CA SER A 29 8.06 15.49 22.47
C SER A 29 8.75 14.51 21.50
N SER A 30 8.05 14.12 20.44
CA SER A 30 8.63 13.36 19.33
C SER A 30 9.34 14.35 18.39
N SER A 31 10.68 14.34 18.35
CA SER A 31 11.46 15.08 17.37
C SER A 31 12.12 14.11 16.39
N THR A 32 11.68 14.10 15.15
CA THR A 32 12.38 13.39 14.08
C THR A 32 13.51 14.27 13.58
N LYS A 33 14.76 13.81 13.71
CA LYS A 33 15.95 14.55 13.26
C LYS A 33 16.75 13.69 12.30
N ARG A 34 16.70 14.04 11.03
CA ARG A 34 17.56 13.42 10.02
C ARG A 34 19.03 13.71 10.35
N GLU A 35 19.78 12.68 10.73
CA GLU A 35 21.17 12.81 11.19
C GLU A 35 22.20 12.71 10.05
N GLY A 36 21.92 12.01 8.94
CA GLY A 36 22.87 11.98 7.82
C GLY A 36 22.57 11.04 6.66
N LEU A 37 23.53 11.00 5.72
CA LEU A 37 23.57 10.10 4.58
C LEU A 37 24.93 9.40 4.57
N ALA A 38 24.93 8.08 4.44
CA ALA A 38 26.17 7.31 4.41
C ALA A 38 26.29 6.51 3.12
N HIS A 39 27.50 6.50 2.57
CA HIS A 39 27.80 5.66 1.43
C HIS A 39 28.20 4.27 1.91
N VAL A 40 27.38 3.27 1.61
CA VAL A 40 27.71 1.87 1.89
C VAL A 40 28.52 1.31 0.72
N HIS A 41 29.75 0.87 0.99
CA HIS A 41 30.68 0.40 -0.04
C HIS A 41 30.25 -0.92 -0.69
N CYS A 42 29.56 -1.80 0.05
CA CYS A 42 29.12 -3.11 -0.45
C CYS A 42 27.72 -3.48 0.07
N LYS A 43 26.94 -4.23 -0.72
CA LYS A 43 25.57 -4.66 -0.36
C LYS A 43 25.52 -5.88 0.57
N THR A 44 26.63 -6.21 1.23
CA THR A 44 26.68 -7.32 2.19
C THR A 44 26.16 -6.87 3.55
N ALA A 45 25.57 -7.79 4.30
CA ALA A 45 25.03 -7.51 5.63
C ALA A 45 26.08 -6.92 6.59
N SER A 46 27.30 -7.46 6.57
CA SER A 46 28.42 -6.94 7.35
C SER A 46 28.72 -5.48 7.02
N SER A 47 28.84 -5.12 5.73
CA SER A 47 29.16 -3.75 5.34
C SER A 47 28.07 -2.76 5.76
N ILE A 48 26.80 -3.16 5.70
CA ILE A 48 25.67 -2.35 6.16
C ILE A 48 25.74 -2.20 7.68
N MET A 49 25.94 -3.30 8.40
CA MET A 49 26.02 -3.32 9.86
C MET A 49 27.17 -2.46 10.39
N ASP A 50 28.37 -2.60 9.81
CA ASP A 50 29.55 -1.82 10.17
C ASP A 50 29.31 -0.33 9.95
N THR A 51 28.64 0.02 8.85
CA THR A 51 28.26 1.41 8.56
C THR A 51 27.28 1.94 9.62
N ILE A 52 26.23 1.18 9.95
CA ILE A 52 25.24 1.58 10.98
C ILE A 52 25.92 1.79 12.33
N LEU A 53 26.73 0.83 12.79
CA LEU A 53 27.44 0.94 14.07
C LEU A 53 28.42 2.11 14.10
N THR A 54 29.09 2.39 12.98
CA THR A 54 30.02 3.52 12.87
C THR A 54 29.27 4.84 13.00
N LEU A 55 28.16 5.01 12.26
CA LEU A 55 27.32 6.21 12.35
C LEU A 55 26.76 6.43 13.76
N LEU A 56 26.25 5.37 14.39
CA LEU A 56 25.75 5.44 15.77
C LEU A 56 26.81 5.93 16.75
N LYS A 57 28.07 5.48 16.59
CA LYS A 57 29.21 5.94 17.39
C LYS A 57 29.58 7.39 17.07
N GLU A 58 29.63 7.78 15.80
CA GLU A 58 29.93 9.15 15.36
C GLU A 58 28.93 10.17 15.90
N TRP A 59 27.64 9.80 15.90
CA TRP A 59 26.56 10.60 16.48
C TRP A 59 26.49 10.52 18.01
N ARG A 60 27.41 9.79 18.65
CA ARG A 60 27.48 9.60 20.11
C ARG A 60 26.18 9.08 20.70
N LEU A 61 25.50 8.18 19.98
CA LEU A 61 24.28 7.55 20.44
C LEU A 61 24.61 6.33 21.29
N ASP A 62 23.93 6.25 22.43
CA ASP A 62 24.03 5.11 23.32
C ASP A 62 23.32 3.89 22.72
N LEU A 63 24.10 2.87 22.36
CA LEU A 63 23.59 1.62 21.77
C LEU A 63 22.64 0.88 22.72
N SER A 64 22.79 1.03 24.05
CA SER A 64 21.86 0.42 25.01
C SER A 64 20.45 1.03 24.92
N ARG A 65 20.34 2.25 24.41
CA ARG A 65 19.07 2.96 24.18
C ARG A 65 18.55 2.80 22.75
N PHE A 66 19.21 1.99 21.93
CA PHE A 66 18.73 1.64 20.60
C PHE A 66 17.60 0.62 20.74
N VAL A 67 16.34 1.08 20.60
CA VAL A 67 15.14 0.26 20.89
C VAL A 67 14.53 -0.40 19.66
N SER A 68 14.73 0.17 18.47
CA SER A 68 14.13 -0.36 17.25
C SER A 68 14.89 0.06 15.99
N PHE A 69 14.77 -0.78 14.96
CA PHE A 69 15.35 -0.59 13.64
C PHE A 69 14.31 -0.87 12.56
N GLY A 70 14.02 0.13 11.72
CA GLY A 70 13.14 0.03 10.56
C GLY A 70 13.90 -0.12 9.24
N SER A 71 13.42 -0.97 8.34
CA SER A 71 13.94 -1.05 6.96
C SER A 71 12.88 -1.47 5.95
N ASP A 72 13.19 -1.32 4.66
CA ASP A 72 12.32 -1.67 3.53
C ASP A 72 12.04 -3.18 3.37
N GLY A 73 12.72 -4.04 4.12
CA GLY A 73 12.55 -5.49 4.03
C GLY A 73 13.27 -6.18 2.90
N ALA A 74 14.33 -5.57 2.37
CA ALA A 74 15.32 -6.30 1.58
C ALA A 74 15.79 -7.56 2.33
N SER A 75 16.08 -8.64 1.59
CA SER A 75 16.47 -9.94 2.17
C SER A 75 17.70 -9.86 3.08
N VAL A 76 18.65 -8.97 2.77
CA VAL A 76 19.83 -8.72 3.60
C VAL A 76 19.44 -8.08 4.95
N MET A 77 18.38 -7.28 4.96
CA MET A 77 17.93 -6.51 6.12
C MET A 77 16.97 -7.30 7.01
N LEU A 78 15.99 -8.00 6.42
CA LEU A 78 14.89 -8.71 7.13
C LEU A 78 14.69 -10.18 6.69
N GLY A 79 15.53 -10.73 5.81
CA GLY A 79 15.33 -12.09 5.28
C GLY A 79 15.54 -13.19 6.32
N ASN A 80 15.33 -14.45 5.92
CA ASN A 80 15.35 -15.62 6.80
C ASN A 80 16.66 -15.79 7.61
N ASN A 81 17.78 -15.32 7.06
CA ASN A 81 19.08 -15.37 7.73
C ASN A 81 19.28 -14.24 8.75
N ASN A 82 18.35 -13.28 8.81
CA ASN A 82 18.34 -12.08 9.64
C ASN A 82 19.71 -11.40 9.76
N GLU A 83 20.36 -11.18 8.63
CA GLU A 83 21.80 -10.92 8.56
C GLU A 83 22.19 -9.54 9.09
N VAL A 84 21.25 -8.60 9.27
CA VAL A 84 21.47 -7.29 9.90
C VAL A 84 20.77 -7.18 11.26
N GLY A 85 19.54 -7.67 11.40
CA GLY A 85 18.81 -7.60 12.66
C GLY A 85 19.39 -8.45 13.78
N ALA A 86 19.88 -9.66 13.47
CA ALA A 86 20.52 -10.51 14.47
C ALA A 86 21.85 -9.92 14.97
N PRO A 87 22.74 -9.37 14.10
CA PRO A 87 23.88 -8.59 14.56
C PRO A 87 23.51 -7.38 15.40
N LEU A 88 22.48 -6.58 15.04
CA LEU A 88 22.04 -5.44 15.86
C LEU A 88 21.67 -5.88 17.29
N LYS A 89 20.96 -7.01 17.42
CA LYS A 89 20.63 -7.58 18.74
C LYS A 89 21.87 -8.01 19.52
N ARG A 90 22.85 -8.60 18.86
CA ARG A 90 24.08 -9.10 19.48
C ARG A 90 25.09 -8.01 19.84
N GLU A 91 25.16 -6.94 19.05
CA GLU A 91 26.20 -5.91 19.15
C GLU A 91 25.74 -4.63 19.84
N ALA A 92 24.45 -4.27 19.73
CA ALA A 92 23.91 -3.01 20.24
C ALA A 92 22.98 -3.23 21.45
N ASN A 93 21.82 -3.87 21.24
CA ASN A 93 20.85 -4.12 22.29
C ASN A 93 20.01 -5.37 21.96
N PRO A 94 19.98 -6.40 22.82
CA PRO A 94 19.30 -7.66 22.52
C PRO A 94 17.77 -7.56 22.51
N PHE A 95 17.19 -6.45 23.01
CA PHE A 95 15.76 -6.17 23.01
C PHE A 95 15.30 -5.33 21.80
N VAL A 96 16.19 -5.09 20.82
CA VAL A 96 15.86 -4.30 19.61
C VAL A 96 14.72 -4.93 18.83
N LEU A 97 13.71 -4.11 18.53
CA LEU A 97 12.63 -4.45 17.62
C LEU A 97 13.06 -4.19 16.17
N GLN A 98 12.82 -5.16 15.31
CA GLN A 98 13.09 -5.04 13.89
C GLN A 98 11.75 -4.85 13.16
N LEU A 99 11.60 -3.72 12.49
CA LEU A 99 10.36 -3.29 11.89
C LEU A 99 10.49 -3.31 10.37
N HIS A 100 9.55 -3.99 9.70
CA HIS A 100 9.38 -3.87 8.27
C HIS A 100 8.54 -2.63 7.97
N CYS A 101 9.10 -1.71 7.18
CA CYS A 101 8.46 -0.48 6.75
C CYS A 101 7.03 -0.76 6.26
N VAL A 102 6.06 -0.15 6.94
CA VAL A 102 4.64 -0.39 6.74
C VAL A 102 4.16 0.11 5.38
N ALA A 103 4.69 1.25 4.92
CA ALA A 103 4.44 1.75 3.56
C ALA A 103 5.02 0.80 2.49
N HIS A 104 6.22 0.25 2.73
CA HIS A 104 6.80 -0.72 1.80
C HIS A 104 6.03 -2.05 1.78
N ARG A 105 5.57 -2.55 2.93
CA ARG A 105 4.68 -3.74 3.01
C ARG A 105 3.43 -3.54 2.17
N THR A 106 2.77 -2.38 2.30
CA THR A 106 1.61 -2.02 1.45
C THR A 106 1.99 -2.02 -0.02
N ASN A 107 3.18 -1.56 -0.38
CA ASN A 107 3.60 -1.65 -1.77
C ASN A 107 3.77 -3.12 -2.22
N LEU A 108 4.33 -3.98 -1.40
CA LEU A 108 4.52 -5.39 -1.77
C LEU A 108 3.19 -6.16 -1.95
N THR A 109 2.06 -5.71 -1.38
CA THR A 109 0.76 -6.38 -1.57
C THR A 109 0.29 -6.28 -3.01
N VAL A 110 0.38 -5.09 -3.62
CA VAL A 110 0.03 -4.86 -5.03
C VAL A 110 0.94 -5.67 -5.95
N LEU A 111 2.24 -5.76 -5.61
CA LEU A 111 3.18 -6.56 -6.39
C LEU A 111 2.82 -8.04 -6.36
N SER A 112 2.43 -8.56 -5.20
CA SER A 112 1.95 -9.93 -5.04
C SER A 112 0.69 -10.16 -5.87
N ALA A 113 -0.30 -9.28 -5.79
CA ALA A 113 -1.56 -9.40 -6.54
C ALA A 113 -1.34 -9.34 -8.07
N ALA A 114 -0.52 -8.41 -8.55
CA ALA A 114 -0.18 -8.31 -9.96
C ALA A 114 0.64 -9.50 -10.50
N LYS A 115 1.25 -10.31 -9.61
CA LYS A 115 1.98 -11.54 -9.95
C LYS A 115 1.15 -12.80 -9.71
N HIS A 116 -0.05 -12.68 -9.16
CA HIS A 116 -0.94 -13.82 -8.94
C HIS A 116 -1.19 -14.55 -10.27
N PRO A 117 -1.15 -15.89 -10.33
CA PRO A 117 -1.25 -16.63 -11.59
C PRO A 117 -2.43 -16.21 -12.47
N GLU A 118 -3.61 -15.99 -11.88
CA GLU A 118 -4.82 -15.58 -12.59
C GLU A 118 -4.83 -14.11 -13.05
N CYS A 119 -3.90 -13.29 -12.57
CA CYS A 119 -3.85 -11.85 -12.83
C CYS A 119 -2.60 -11.41 -13.59
N LYS A 120 -1.56 -12.24 -13.62
CA LYS A 120 -0.21 -11.87 -14.06
C LYS A 120 -0.16 -11.36 -15.49
N ASP A 121 -0.80 -12.08 -16.40
CA ASP A 121 -0.69 -11.80 -17.83
C ASP A 121 -1.42 -10.49 -18.19
N LEU A 122 -2.66 -10.33 -17.71
CA LEU A 122 -3.42 -9.10 -17.93
C LEU A 122 -2.80 -7.89 -17.20
N SER A 123 -2.27 -8.08 -15.98
CA SER A 123 -1.54 -7.03 -15.27
C SER A 123 -0.31 -6.55 -16.05
N THR A 124 0.42 -7.49 -16.65
CA THR A 124 1.60 -7.20 -17.48
C THR A 124 1.20 -6.49 -18.77
N GLU A 125 0.10 -6.92 -19.39
CA GLU A 125 -0.43 -6.25 -20.58
C GLU A 125 -0.82 -4.80 -20.29
N ILE A 126 -1.56 -4.56 -19.20
CA ILE A 126 -1.99 -3.21 -18.78
C ILE A 126 -0.79 -2.31 -18.53
N ASP A 127 0.22 -2.80 -17.82
CA ASP A 127 1.45 -2.03 -17.58
C ASP A 127 2.16 -1.65 -18.88
N ASN A 128 2.19 -2.57 -19.85
CA ASN A 128 2.78 -2.31 -21.17
C ASN A 128 1.97 -1.28 -21.96
N VAL A 129 0.63 -1.41 -21.97
CA VAL A 129 -0.27 -0.49 -22.67
C VAL A 129 -0.16 0.92 -22.07
N VAL A 130 -0.30 1.07 -20.76
CA VAL A 130 -0.23 2.39 -20.07
C VAL A 130 1.11 3.08 -20.36
N ASN A 131 2.23 2.34 -20.29
CA ASN A 131 3.54 2.90 -20.61
C ASN A 131 3.69 3.25 -22.10
N ALA A 132 3.17 2.41 -22.99
CA ALA A 132 3.24 2.66 -24.43
C ALA A 132 2.41 3.88 -24.83
N VAL A 133 1.23 4.09 -24.23
CA VAL A 133 0.43 5.31 -24.42
C VAL A 133 1.20 6.54 -23.95
N CYS A 134 1.74 6.52 -22.72
CA CYS A 134 2.55 7.62 -22.21
C CYS A 134 3.74 7.92 -23.13
N PHE A 135 4.45 6.88 -23.58
CA PHE A 135 5.60 7.02 -24.48
C PHE A 135 5.22 7.56 -25.85
N TYR A 136 4.09 7.10 -26.43
CA TYR A 136 3.57 7.53 -27.72
C TYR A 136 3.38 9.06 -27.73
N PHE A 137 2.67 9.60 -26.74
CA PHE A 137 2.47 11.06 -26.65
C PHE A 137 3.75 11.81 -26.23
N LYS A 138 4.60 11.23 -25.38
CA LYS A 138 5.85 11.88 -24.94
C LYS A 138 6.89 12.03 -26.05
N LYS A 139 6.95 11.08 -27.00
CA LYS A 139 7.96 11.06 -28.08
C LYS A 139 7.75 12.16 -29.13
N SER A 140 6.56 12.76 -29.23
CA SER A 140 6.27 13.83 -30.20
C SER A 140 5.59 15.02 -29.53
N PRO A 141 6.21 16.22 -29.54
CA PRO A 141 5.56 17.45 -29.09
C PRO A 141 4.22 17.72 -29.79
N LYS A 142 4.12 17.41 -31.09
CA LYS A 142 2.88 17.56 -31.87
C LYS A 142 1.77 16.64 -31.34
N ARG A 143 2.07 15.37 -31.06
CA ARG A 143 1.08 14.44 -30.47
C ARG A 143 0.67 14.89 -29.07
N LYS A 144 1.63 15.33 -28.26
CA LYS A 144 1.37 15.85 -26.92
C LYS A 144 0.41 17.04 -26.97
N GLU A 145 0.68 18.05 -27.79
CA GLU A 145 -0.19 19.22 -27.89
C GLU A 145 -1.57 18.86 -28.45
N GLY A 146 -1.63 17.97 -29.44
CA GLY A 146 -2.91 17.47 -29.97
C GLY A 146 -3.76 16.79 -28.90
N LEU A 147 -3.17 15.97 -28.04
CA LEU A 147 -3.89 15.37 -26.90
C LEU A 147 -4.36 16.44 -25.90
N LEU A 148 -3.51 17.39 -25.54
CA LEU A 148 -3.87 18.47 -24.60
C LEU A 148 -4.97 19.39 -25.17
N HIS A 149 -5.00 19.57 -26.49
CA HIS A 149 -6.05 20.31 -27.17
C HIS A 149 -7.38 19.56 -27.09
N LEU A 150 -7.40 18.27 -27.43
CA LEU A 150 -8.59 17.43 -27.32
C LEU A 150 -9.12 17.33 -25.88
N GLN A 151 -8.25 17.19 -24.88
CA GLN A 151 -8.66 17.21 -23.47
C GLN A 151 -9.34 18.54 -23.10
N LYS A 152 -8.83 19.67 -23.62
CA LYS A 152 -9.41 20.98 -23.36
C LYS A 152 -10.78 21.14 -24.03
N GLU A 153 -10.94 20.61 -25.24
CA GLU A 153 -12.22 20.65 -25.96
C GLU A 153 -13.29 19.75 -25.34
N LEU A 154 -12.92 18.53 -24.93
CA LEU A 154 -13.86 17.53 -24.40
C LEU A 154 -14.22 17.79 -22.93
N PHE A 155 -13.28 18.26 -22.11
CA PHE A 155 -13.40 18.22 -20.66
C PHE A 155 -12.96 19.49 -19.94
N ASP A 156 -12.57 20.53 -20.68
CA ASP A 156 -12.06 21.79 -20.15
C ASP A 156 -10.78 21.71 -19.29
N PHE A 157 -10.11 20.54 -19.22
CA PHE A 157 -8.85 20.36 -18.50
C PHE A 157 -7.66 20.08 -19.42
N LYS A 158 -6.44 20.21 -18.88
CA LYS A 158 -5.20 19.73 -19.51
C LYS A 158 -4.43 18.86 -18.53
N ARG A 159 -4.13 17.62 -18.90
CA ARG A 159 -3.45 16.65 -18.04
C ARG A 159 -2.35 15.90 -18.77
N MET A 160 -1.16 15.91 -18.19
CA MET A 160 -0.06 15.10 -18.68
C MET A 160 -0.21 13.64 -18.28
N LEU A 161 -0.04 12.75 -19.25
CA LEU A 161 0.06 11.32 -19.01
C LEU A 161 1.33 11.00 -18.23
N LYS A 162 1.17 10.24 -17.15
CA LYS A 162 2.28 9.85 -16.29
C LYS A 162 2.83 8.48 -16.71
N ARG A 163 4.15 8.33 -16.55
CA ARG A 163 4.82 7.05 -16.81
C ARG A 163 4.79 6.22 -15.53
N TYR A 164 4.53 4.94 -15.69
CA TYR A 164 4.74 3.99 -14.61
C TYR A 164 6.23 3.79 -14.32
N GLN A 165 6.59 3.84 -13.04
CA GLN A 165 7.90 3.40 -12.56
C GLN A 165 7.77 2.05 -11.87
N LYS A 166 8.55 1.05 -12.31
CA LYS A 166 8.51 -0.34 -11.82
C LYS A 166 8.66 -0.52 -10.30
N VAL A 167 9.16 0.50 -9.60
CA VAL A 167 9.56 0.42 -8.19
C VAL A 167 8.57 1.12 -7.26
N CYS A 168 7.62 1.91 -7.78
CA CYS A 168 6.74 2.74 -6.94
C CYS A 168 5.27 2.65 -7.38
N TRP A 169 4.41 2.05 -6.55
CA TRP A 169 2.99 1.90 -6.90
C TRP A 169 2.17 3.17 -6.81
N LEU A 170 2.60 4.17 -6.03
CA LEU A 170 2.04 5.51 -6.12
C LEU A 170 2.11 6.00 -7.57
N SER A 171 3.25 5.80 -8.24
CA SER A 171 3.39 6.15 -9.66
C SER A 171 2.48 5.34 -10.59
N ARG A 172 2.12 4.08 -10.22
CA ARG A 172 1.20 3.25 -11.01
C ARG A 172 -0.23 3.72 -10.89
N SER A 173 -0.69 3.97 -9.67
CA SER A 173 -2.03 4.54 -9.43
C SER A 173 -2.17 5.84 -10.22
N GLU A 174 -1.19 6.73 -10.13
CA GLU A 174 -1.21 7.99 -10.86
C GLU A 174 -1.18 7.83 -12.40
N ALA A 175 -0.38 6.89 -12.92
CA ALA A 175 -0.30 6.59 -14.35
C ALA A 175 -1.63 6.06 -14.89
N ILE A 176 -2.21 5.06 -14.22
CA ILE A 176 -3.49 4.46 -14.61
C ILE A 176 -4.62 5.51 -14.51
N CYS A 177 -4.70 6.27 -13.41
CA CYS A 177 -5.66 7.37 -13.28
C CYS A 177 -5.50 8.35 -14.44
N SER A 178 -4.28 8.80 -14.75
CA SER A 178 -4.05 9.75 -15.86
C SER A 178 -4.52 9.25 -17.22
N VAL A 179 -4.42 7.93 -17.47
CA VAL A 179 -4.95 7.30 -18.68
C VAL A 179 -6.47 7.23 -18.64
N CYS A 180 -7.09 6.84 -17.52
CA CYS A 180 -8.55 6.80 -17.37
C CYS A 180 -9.17 8.18 -17.58
N ASP A 181 -8.62 9.20 -16.92
CA ASP A 181 -9.07 10.59 -17.04
C ASP A 181 -8.96 11.11 -18.49
N SER A 182 -7.99 10.62 -19.26
CA SER A 182 -7.75 11.06 -20.64
C SER A 182 -8.27 10.07 -21.69
N LEU A 183 -9.01 9.03 -21.29
CA LEU A 183 -9.19 7.84 -22.12
C LEU A 183 -9.93 8.14 -23.41
N GLU A 184 -11.02 8.91 -23.36
CA GLU A 184 -11.75 9.31 -24.55
C GLU A 184 -10.86 10.14 -25.51
N ALA A 185 -10.18 11.15 -24.99
CA ALA A 185 -9.29 12.00 -25.79
C ALA A 185 -8.15 11.17 -26.44
N VAL A 186 -7.61 10.18 -25.73
CA VAL A 186 -6.62 9.24 -26.25
C VAL A 186 -7.22 8.39 -27.38
N LEU A 187 -8.41 7.81 -27.18
CA LEU A 187 -9.06 6.97 -28.17
C LEU A 187 -9.43 7.76 -29.43
N VAL A 188 -10.00 8.96 -29.29
CA VAL A 188 -10.32 9.87 -30.39
C VAL A 188 -9.05 10.24 -31.15
N PHE A 189 -7.99 10.65 -30.45
CA PHE A 189 -6.71 10.99 -31.10
C PHE A 189 -6.15 9.82 -31.92
N LEU A 190 -6.15 8.61 -31.34
CA LEU A 190 -5.58 7.43 -31.99
C LEU A 190 -6.43 6.93 -33.16
N ARG A 191 -7.76 7.12 -33.11
CA ARG A 191 -8.69 6.84 -34.21
C ARG A 191 -8.46 7.80 -35.38
N ASP A 192 -8.33 9.09 -35.08
CA ASP A 192 -8.39 10.18 -36.08
C ASP A 192 -7.00 10.62 -36.57
N SER A 193 -5.93 9.92 -36.17
CA SER A 193 -4.53 10.18 -36.61
C SER A 193 -3.97 9.15 -37.61
N PRO A 194 -4.62 8.87 -38.76
CA PRO A 194 -4.20 7.81 -39.68
C PRO A 194 -2.88 8.09 -40.44
N HIS A 195 -2.36 9.32 -40.43
CA HIS A 195 -1.24 9.75 -41.28
C HIS A 195 0.06 10.10 -40.52
N SER A 196 0.28 9.53 -39.33
CA SER A 196 1.56 9.72 -38.61
C SER A 196 2.61 8.66 -39.00
N GLU A 197 3.90 9.01 -38.96
CA GLU A 197 5.00 8.05 -39.18
C GLU A 197 4.95 6.84 -38.22
N ASP A 198 4.30 6.99 -37.06
CA ASP A 198 4.05 5.95 -36.06
C ASP A 198 2.61 5.37 -36.16
N HIS A 199 1.94 5.43 -37.32
CA HIS A 199 0.53 5.00 -37.49
C HIS A 199 0.28 3.56 -37.01
N GLY A 200 1.17 2.62 -37.34
CA GLY A 200 1.03 1.23 -36.90
C GLY A 200 1.03 1.07 -35.38
N VAL A 201 1.86 1.86 -34.68
CA VAL A 201 1.90 1.87 -33.21
C VAL A 201 0.61 2.47 -32.64
N GLY A 202 0.15 3.59 -33.22
CA GLY A 202 -1.10 4.22 -32.80
C GLY A 202 -2.31 3.31 -32.97
N LYS A 203 -2.41 2.63 -34.12
CA LYS A 203 -3.49 1.66 -34.40
C LYS A 203 -3.44 0.46 -33.45
N ALA A 204 -2.25 -0.07 -33.17
CA ALA A 204 -2.09 -1.15 -32.21
C ALA A 204 -2.54 -0.75 -30.79
N LEU A 205 -2.21 0.48 -30.36
CA LEU A 205 -2.68 1.02 -29.08
C LEU A 205 -4.20 1.21 -29.05
N TYR A 206 -4.78 1.77 -30.12
CA TYR A 206 -6.22 1.91 -30.26
C TYR A 206 -6.93 0.56 -30.13
N ASN A 207 -6.47 -0.44 -30.89
CA ASN A 207 -7.07 -1.77 -30.90
C ASN A 207 -7.08 -2.40 -29.50
N LYS A 208 -6.05 -2.15 -28.68
CA LYS A 208 -6.02 -2.61 -27.29
C LYS A 208 -6.93 -1.81 -26.36
N LEU A 209 -6.91 -0.48 -26.46
CA LEU A 209 -7.64 0.41 -25.56
C LEU A 209 -9.15 0.46 -25.83
N HIS A 210 -9.59 0.20 -27.06
CA HIS A 210 -11.02 0.23 -27.40
C HIS A 210 -11.76 -1.08 -27.02
N SER A 211 -11.09 -2.06 -26.42
CA SER A 211 -11.75 -3.26 -25.87
C SER A 211 -12.46 -2.93 -24.56
N PHE A 212 -13.73 -3.33 -24.42
CA PHE A 212 -14.49 -3.14 -23.18
C PHE A 212 -13.78 -3.73 -21.95
N LYS A 213 -13.22 -4.94 -22.07
CA LYS A 213 -12.44 -5.58 -21.00
C LYS A 213 -11.28 -4.71 -20.53
N MET A 214 -10.51 -4.13 -21.46
CA MET A 214 -9.39 -3.23 -21.13
C MET A 214 -9.88 -1.98 -20.42
N VAL A 215 -10.94 -1.34 -20.92
CA VAL A 215 -11.53 -0.14 -20.32
C VAL A 215 -12.02 -0.43 -18.90
N TYR A 216 -12.78 -1.50 -18.70
CA TYR A 216 -13.28 -1.93 -17.39
C TYR A 216 -12.13 -2.12 -16.40
N VAL A 217 -11.12 -2.91 -16.78
CA VAL A 217 -10.02 -3.25 -15.88
C VAL A 217 -9.16 -2.02 -15.55
N LEU A 218 -8.97 -1.08 -16.49
CA LEU A 218 -8.31 0.20 -16.20
C LEU A 218 -9.07 1.00 -15.13
N HIS A 219 -10.39 1.11 -15.23
CA HIS A 219 -11.21 1.84 -14.25
C HIS A 219 -11.21 1.14 -12.88
N PHE A 220 -11.34 -0.19 -12.85
CA PHE A 220 -11.19 -0.98 -11.62
C PHE A 220 -9.82 -0.78 -10.97
N LEU A 221 -8.73 -0.90 -11.74
CA LEU A 221 -7.38 -0.72 -11.21
C LEU A 221 -7.15 0.71 -10.74
N ALA A 222 -7.73 1.72 -11.40
CA ALA A 222 -7.64 3.10 -10.96
C ALA A 222 -8.22 3.26 -9.54
N ASP A 223 -9.39 2.69 -9.26
CA ASP A 223 -10.03 2.77 -7.94
C ASP A 223 -9.26 2.02 -6.86
N ILE A 224 -8.98 0.72 -7.06
CA ILE A 224 -8.31 -0.08 -6.02
C ILE A 224 -6.89 0.41 -5.73
N LEU A 225 -6.13 0.80 -6.77
CA LEU A 225 -4.77 1.31 -6.57
C LEU A 225 -4.77 2.71 -5.94
N LYS A 226 -5.79 3.54 -6.18
CA LYS A 226 -5.95 4.83 -5.49
C LYS A 226 -6.24 4.62 -4.00
N SER A 227 -7.07 3.62 -3.65
CA SER A 227 -7.31 3.25 -2.25
C SER A 227 -6.02 2.78 -1.55
N LEU A 228 -5.27 1.89 -2.18
CA LEU A 228 -3.99 1.40 -1.64
C LEU A 228 -2.90 2.49 -1.61
N ALA A 229 -2.91 3.43 -2.55
CA ALA A 229 -2.05 4.60 -2.52
C ALA A 229 -2.39 5.50 -1.32
N ALA A 230 -3.68 5.73 -1.03
CA ALA A 230 -4.12 6.46 0.14
C ALA A 230 -3.69 5.76 1.44
N LEU A 231 -3.84 4.43 1.53
CA LEU A 231 -3.34 3.64 2.65
C LEU A 231 -1.82 3.82 2.85
N SER A 232 -1.05 3.75 1.76
CA SER A 232 0.41 3.96 1.80
C SER A 232 0.77 5.37 2.28
N MET A 233 0.01 6.39 1.88
CA MET A 233 0.20 7.77 2.34
C MET A 233 -0.12 7.94 3.83
N VAL A 234 -1.16 7.26 4.34
CA VAL A 234 -1.44 7.22 5.79
C VAL A 234 -0.23 6.70 6.54
N PHE A 235 0.41 5.63 6.05
CA PHE A 235 1.60 5.03 6.68
C PHE A 235 2.91 5.82 6.52
N GLN A 236 2.93 6.83 5.65
CA GLN A 236 4.09 7.73 5.46
C GLN A 236 3.94 9.03 6.26
N ASN A 237 2.85 9.19 7.02
CA ASN A 237 2.67 10.37 7.85
C ASN A 237 3.72 10.41 8.98
N VAL A 238 4.08 11.61 9.44
CA VAL A 238 5.14 11.81 10.45
C VAL A 238 4.77 11.16 11.79
N ASN A 239 3.47 11.12 12.12
CA ASN A 239 2.97 10.64 13.41
C ASN A 239 2.01 9.45 13.25
N VAL A 240 2.47 8.36 12.63
CA VAL A 240 1.68 7.13 12.53
C VAL A 240 1.73 6.36 13.85
N ASP A 241 0.58 6.14 14.47
CA ASP A 241 0.44 5.23 15.60
C ASP A 241 0.59 3.78 15.11
N VAL A 242 1.75 3.19 15.38
CA VAL A 242 2.08 1.82 14.96
C VAL A 242 1.12 0.77 15.56
N THR A 243 0.48 1.08 16.69
CA THR A 243 -0.49 0.18 17.32
C THR A 243 -1.83 0.14 16.57
N SER A 244 -2.15 1.20 15.82
CA SER A 244 -3.39 1.31 15.02
C SER A 244 -3.30 0.64 13.65
N ILE A 245 -2.09 0.30 13.17
CA ILE A 245 -1.86 -0.19 11.79
C ILE A 245 -2.70 -1.43 11.49
N GLY A 246 -2.76 -2.40 12.41
CA GLY A 246 -3.57 -3.60 12.21
C GLY A 246 -5.05 -3.30 12.01
N ALA A 247 -5.61 -2.35 12.77
CA ALA A 247 -7.00 -1.94 12.63
C ALA A 247 -7.25 -1.23 11.29
N ILE A 248 -6.35 -0.33 10.89
CA ILE A 248 -6.41 0.39 9.59
C ILE A 248 -6.37 -0.60 8.42
N VAL A 249 -5.43 -1.57 8.45
CA VAL A 249 -5.32 -2.59 7.41
C VAL A 249 -6.56 -3.48 7.36
N ASN A 250 -7.08 -3.91 8.51
CA ASN A 250 -8.29 -4.73 8.55
C ASN A 250 -9.51 -3.97 8.01
N ALA A 251 -9.64 -2.68 8.33
CA ALA A 251 -10.68 -1.83 7.76
C ALA A 251 -10.57 -1.75 6.24
N GLU A 252 -9.36 -1.60 5.70
CA GLU A 252 -9.14 -1.56 4.25
C GLU A 252 -9.41 -2.92 3.58
N ILE A 253 -9.03 -4.04 4.21
CA ILE A 253 -9.38 -5.38 3.74
C ILE A 253 -10.91 -5.52 3.66
N SER A 254 -11.62 -5.13 4.72
CA SER A 254 -13.09 -5.15 4.73
C SER A 254 -13.65 -4.26 3.63
N ASN A 255 -13.12 -3.06 3.44
CA ASN A 255 -13.53 -2.13 2.38
C ASN A 255 -13.37 -2.74 0.97
N ILE A 256 -12.20 -3.31 0.66
CA ILE A 256 -11.92 -3.97 -0.62
C ILE A 256 -12.90 -5.13 -0.86
N ARG A 257 -13.10 -5.99 0.14
CA ARG A 257 -14.03 -7.12 0.05
C ARG A 257 -15.46 -6.65 -0.18
N MET A 258 -15.88 -5.62 0.55
CA MET A 258 -17.22 -5.06 0.43
C MET A 258 -17.46 -4.36 -0.92
N THR A 259 -16.42 -3.77 -1.50
CA THR A 259 -16.51 -2.98 -2.74
C THR A 259 -16.42 -3.83 -4.00
N TYR A 260 -15.60 -4.89 -4.00
CA TYR A 260 -15.27 -5.65 -5.21
C TYR A 260 -15.62 -7.13 -5.17
N LEU A 261 -15.85 -7.70 -3.98
CA LEU A 261 -16.04 -9.15 -3.79
C LEU A 261 -17.42 -9.53 -3.26
N ARG A 262 -18.29 -8.58 -2.92
CA ARG A 262 -19.65 -8.92 -2.53
C ARG A 262 -20.31 -9.71 -3.66
N GLU A 263 -20.80 -10.89 -3.32
CA GLU A 263 -21.96 -11.49 -3.96
C GLU A 263 -23.13 -10.58 -3.61
N ARG A 264 -23.33 -9.47 -4.34
CA ARG A 264 -24.61 -8.79 -4.25
C ARG A 264 -25.66 -9.84 -4.61
N ILE A 265 -26.64 -10.00 -3.72
CA ILE A 265 -27.83 -10.83 -3.93
C ILE A 265 -28.29 -10.58 -5.37
N ASP A 266 -28.38 -11.69 -6.09
CA ASP A 266 -28.52 -11.78 -7.52
C ASP A 266 -29.85 -11.23 -8.00
N THR A 267 -29.97 -9.90 -8.03
CA THR A 267 -31.08 -9.19 -8.70
C THR A 267 -30.65 -8.69 -10.07
N ASN A 268 -29.37 -8.90 -10.44
CA ASN A 268 -28.75 -8.36 -11.64
C ASN A 268 -27.82 -9.34 -12.40
N ALA A 269 -27.92 -10.68 -12.24
CA ALA A 269 -27.19 -11.69 -13.04
C ALA A 269 -27.16 -11.28 -14.51
N PHE A 270 -26.04 -10.68 -14.92
CA PHE A 270 -25.77 -10.09 -16.22
C PHE A 270 -27.02 -9.86 -17.09
N PHE A 271 -27.98 -9.06 -16.63
CA PHE A 271 -29.17 -8.83 -17.45
C PHE A 271 -28.72 -8.16 -18.73
N MET A 272 -29.16 -8.71 -19.85
CA MET A 272 -29.06 -8.02 -21.13
C MET A 272 -29.93 -6.78 -21.04
N ASN A 273 -29.34 -5.62 -21.29
CA ASN A 273 -30.12 -4.42 -21.48
C ASN A 273 -30.83 -4.57 -22.85
N GLU A 274 -32.15 -4.73 -22.83
CA GLU A 274 -32.96 -5.02 -24.03
C GLU A 274 -32.84 -3.92 -25.10
N GLU A 275 -32.66 -2.65 -24.68
CA GLU A 275 -32.51 -1.53 -25.61
C GLU A 275 -31.16 -1.53 -26.34
N SER A 276 -30.10 -1.96 -25.67
CA SER A 276 -28.74 -1.91 -26.21
C SER A 276 -28.21 -3.25 -26.72
N GLY A 277 -28.79 -4.38 -26.29
CA GLY A 277 -28.32 -5.72 -26.63
C GLY A 277 -26.97 -6.09 -26.00
N TYR A 278 -26.59 -5.45 -24.90
CA TYR A 278 -25.37 -5.76 -24.14
C TYR A 278 -25.69 -5.98 -22.66
N HIS A 279 -24.91 -6.84 -22.00
CA HIS A 279 -25.04 -7.08 -20.56
C HIS A 279 -24.81 -5.81 -19.74
N MET A 280 -25.54 -5.63 -18.65
CA MET A 280 -25.35 -4.49 -17.75
C MET A 280 -24.02 -4.60 -16.99
N ILE A 281 -23.34 -3.46 -16.82
CA ILE A 281 -22.14 -3.39 -15.98
C ILE A 281 -22.58 -3.47 -14.52
N PRO A 282 -22.06 -4.42 -13.71
CA PRO A 282 -22.46 -4.54 -12.31
C PRO A 282 -22.04 -3.30 -11.50
N ASP A 283 -22.81 -2.99 -10.46
CA ASP A 283 -22.56 -1.87 -9.53
C ASP A 283 -21.43 -2.21 -8.53
N PHE A 284 -20.20 -2.24 -9.06
CA PHE A 284 -18.96 -2.35 -8.30
C PHE A 284 -18.22 -1.02 -8.25
N GLY A 285 -17.30 -0.92 -7.28
CA GLY A 285 -16.48 0.26 -7.08
C GLY A 285 -17.07 1.24 -6.06
N PRO A 286 -16.26 2.22 -5.61
CA PRO A 286 -16.69 3.23 -4.65
C PRO A 286 -17.70 4.21 -5.29
N ASP A 287 -18.49 4.90 -4.46
CA ASP A 287 -19.58 5.77 -4.92
C ASP A 287 -19.13 6.89 -5.87
N SER A 288 -17.91 7.38 -5.69
CA SER A 288 -17.26 8.39 -6.54
C SER A 288 -16.06 7.81 -7.30
N GLY A 289 -16.11 6.52 -7.63
CA GLY A 289 -15.04 5.77 -8.30
C GLY A 289 -15.10 5.82 -9.82
N TYR A 290 -13.99 5.51 -10.46
CA TYR A 290 -13.87 5.32 -11.89
C TYR A 290 -14.80 4.20 -12.39
N LEU A 291 -14.85 3.07 -11.70
CA LEU A 291 -15.64 1.91 -12.13
C LEU A 291 -17.15 2.20 -12.08
N LYS A 292 -17.60 2.90 -11.04
CA LYS A 292 -18.99 3.36 -10.95
C LYS A 292 -19.31 4.42 -12.00
N GLY A 293 -18.40 5.36 -12.23
CA GLY A 293 -18.48 6.34 -13.31
C GLY A 293 -18.62 5.71 -14.69
N LEU A 294 -17.87 4.63 -14.97
CA LEU A 294 -17.91 3.92 -16.26
C LEU A 294 -19.33 3.46 -16.63
N SER A 295 -20.10 2.97 -15.66
CA SER A 295 -21.49 2.53 -15.90
C SER A 295 -22.38 3.67 -16.42
N SER A 296 -22.18 4.88 -15.90
CA SER A 296 -22.95 6.07 -16.32
C SER A 296 -22.52 6.60 -17.68
N GLN A 297 -21.23 6.44 -18.03
CA GLN A 297 -20.60 6.92 -19.26
C GLN A 297 -20.84 6.00 -20.46
N MET A 298 -21.27 4.75 -20.21
CA MET A 298 -21.54 3.75 -21.23
C MET A 298 -23.00 3.79 -21.70
N ARG A 299 -23.20 3.63 -23.01
CA ARG A 299 -24.51 3.41 -23.66
C ARG A 299 -24.36 2.28 -24.69
N GLY A 300 -24.75 1.06 -24.33
CA GLY A 300 -24.49 -0.13 -25.14
C GLY A 300 -22.99 -0.41 -25.28
N ASN A 301 -22.44 -0.24 -26.49
CA ASN A 301 -21.00 -0.31 -26.75
C ASN A 301 -20.34 1.06 -26.90
N MET A 302 -21.08 2.16 -26.79
CA MET A 302 -20.52 3.50 -26.84
C MET A 302 -19.98 3.91 -25.46
N PHE A 303 -18.71 4.28 -25.41
CA PHE A 303 -18.08 4.99 -24.30
C PHE A 303 -17.92 6.44 -24.73
N HIS A 304 -18.77 7.33 -24.23
CA HIS A 304 -18.89 8.69 -24.73
C HIS A 304 -19.04 8.72 -26.26
N SER A 305 -18.11 9.34 -26.99
CA SER A 305 -18.09 9.41 -28.47
C SER A 305 -17.37 8.25 -29.18
N VAL A 306 -16.91 7.24 -28.44
CA VAL A 306 -16.09 6.14 -28.99
C VAL A 306 -16.81 4.81 -28.89
N GLU A 307 -16.90 4.10 -30.02
CA GLU A 307 -17.41 2.73 -30.05
C GLU A 307 -16.35 1.74 -29.53
N LEU A 308 -16.68 1.03 -28.46
CA LEU A 308 -15.86 -0.02 -27.88
C LEU A 308 -16.17 -1.38 -28.50
N GLN A 309 -15.14 -2.22 -28.63
CA GLN A 309 -15.30 -3.63 -28.91
C GLN A 309 -15.87 -4.32 -27.66
N ARG A 310 -17.16 -4.66 -27.73
CA ARG A 310 -17.92 -5.29 -26.66
C ARG A 310 -18.58 -6.58 -27.12
N CYS A 311 -18.57 -7.62 -26.30
CA CYS A 311 -19.20 -8.91 -26.60
C CYS A 311 -20.68 -8.90 -26.18
N ARG A 312 -21.58 -9.20 -27.12
CA ARG A 312 -23.01 -9.32 -26.80
C ARG A 312 -23.34 -10.52 -25.92
N LEU A 313 -22.49 -11.55 -25.93
CA LEU A 313 -22.62 -12.72 -25.05
C LEU A 313 -22.04 -12.46 -23.65
N GLY A 314 -21.45 -11.30 -23.39
CA GLY A 314 -20.99 -10.90 -22.06
C GLY A 314 -19.65 -11.51 -21.61
N THR A 315 -19.01 -12.33 -22.44
CA THR A 315 -17.76 -13.02 -22.08
C THR A 315 -16.62 -12.04 -21.72
N ASP A 316 -16.58 -10.87 -22.37
CA ASP A 316 -15.61 -9.80 -22.06
C ASP A 316 -15.84 -9.18 -20.68
N LEU A 317 -17.11 -9.01 -20.29
CA LEU A 317 -17.50 -8.54 -18.97
C LEU A 317 -17.24 -9.61 -17.90
N GLU A 318 -17.57 -10.88 -18.17
CA GLU A 318 -17.29 -12.00 -17.27
C GLU A 318 -15.79 -12.12 -16.98
N GLU A 319 -14.95 -12.07 -18.03
CA GLU A 319 -13.49 -12.09 -17.88
C GLU A 319 -12.97 -10.87 -17.10
N ALA A 320 -13.55 -9.68 -17.32
CA ALA A 320 -13.15 -8.47 -16.61
C ALA A 320 -13.52 -8.52 -15.12
N VAL A 321 -14.72 -9.01 -14.80
CA VAL A 321 -15.20 -9.20 -13.42
C VAL A 321 -14.41 -10.32 -12.72
N SER A 322 -14.07 -11.39 -13.44
CA SER A 322 -13.19 -12.46 -12.93
C SER A 322 -11.82 -11.90 -12.54
N PHE A 323 -11.19 -11.12 -13.42
CA PHE A 323 -9.93 -10.44 -13.09
C PHE A 323 -10.08 -9.52 -11.87
N GLN A 324 -11.14 -8.71 -11.80
CA GLN A 324 -11.41 -7.85 -10.65
C GLN A 324 -11.45 -8.66 -9.35
N LYS A 325 -12.25 -9.73 -9.30
CA LYS A 325 -12.42 -10.55 -8.10
C LYS A 325 -11.10 -11.19 -7.69
N ASN A 326 -10.39 -11.81 -8.63
CA ASN A 326 -9.09 -12.42 -8.39
C ASN A 326 -8.05 -11.43 -7.89
N PHE A 327 -7.98 -10.25 -8.52
CA PHE A 327 -7.02 -9.22 -8.12
C PHE A 327 -7.34 -8.63 -6.74
N ALA A 328 -8.61 -8.31 -6.48
CA ALA A 328 -9.04 -7.77 -5.20
C ALA A 328 -8.87 -8.77 -4.05
N GLU A 329 -9.17 -10.05 -4.26
CA GLU A 329 -8.93 -11.11 -3.28
C GLU A 329 -7.44 -11.34 -3.05
N ALA A 330 -6.62 -11.32 -4.12
CA ALA A 330 -5.17 -11.42 -3.98
C ALA A 330 -4.57 -10.24 -3.21
N VAL A 331 -5.09 -9.01 -3.40
CA VAL A 331 -4.70 -7.83 -2.59
C VAL A 331 -5.10 -8.03 -1.13
N ALA A 332 -6.35 -8.43 -0.87
CA ALA A 332 -6.87 -8.62 0.49
C ALA A 332 -6.07 -9.68 1.26
N ASN A 333 -5.77 -10.81 0.61
CA ASN A 333 -4.97 -11.87 1.20
C ASN A 333 -3.51 -11.45 1.40
N ALA A 334 -2.92 -10.75 0.42
CA ALA A 334 -1.56 -10.23 0.58
C ALA A 334 -1.47 -9.19 1.71
N LEU A 335 -2.47 -8.32 1.90
CA LEU A 335 -2.56 -7.43 3.06
C LEU A 335 -2.63 -8.24 4.36
N LYS A 336 -3.52 -9.23 4.43
CA LYS A 336 -3.67 -10.07 5.63
C LYS A 336 -2.39 -10.81 6.00
N GLU A 337 -1.75 -11.48 5.05
CA GLU A 337 -0.51 -12.21 5.26
C GLU A 337 0.64 -11.26 5.64
N ARG A 338 0.83 -10.20 4.86
CA ARG A 338 1.96 -9.30 5.07
C ARG A 338 1.83 -8.50 6.34
N PHE A 339 0.64 -8.30 6.89
CA PHE A 339 0.39 -7.57 8.14
C PHE A 339 -0.04 -8.48 9.30
N ALA A 340 0.03 -9.80 9.15
CA ALA A 340 -0.16 -10.76 10.24
C ALA A 340 0.93 -10.57 11.32
N ASP A 341 2.16 -10.31 10.88
CA ASP A 341 3.31 -10.12 11.75
C ASP A 341 3.35 -8.71 12.31
N ASN A 342 2.68 -8.51 13.44
CA ASN A 342 3.04 -7.44 14.35
C ASN A 342 2.60 -7.72 15.79
N ASP A 343 2.51 -8.98 16.21
CA ASP A 343 2.03 -9.35 17.56
C ASP A 343 2.73 -8.53 18.66
N LEU A 344 4.05 -8.37 18.58
CA LEU A 344 4.80 -7.65 19.63
C LEU A 344 4.63 -6.12 19.57
N VAL A 345 4.61 -5.52 18.38
CA VAL A 345 4.47 -4.06 18.26
C VAL A 345 3.02 -3.64 18.47
N SER A 346 2.09 -4.40 17.92
CA SER A 346 0.65 -4.23 18.16
C SER A 346 0.28 -4.50 19.61
N ALA A 347 1.02 -5.34 20.35
CA ALA A 347 0.80 -5.54 21.77
C ALA A 347 0.95 -4.24 22.60
N PHE A 348 1.73 -3.26 22.13
CA PHE A 348 1.79 -1.95 22.78
C PHE A 348 0.45 -1.18 22.75
N ARG A 349 -0.56 -1.65 22.01
CA ARG A 349 -1.92 -1.08 22.04
C ARG A 349 -2.54 -1.07 23.43
N ILE A 350 -2.09 -1.93 24.34
CA ILE A 350 -2.56 -1.93 25.74
C ILE A 350 -2.22 -0.63 26.48
N LEU A 351 -1.26 0.14 25.97
CA LEU A 351 -0.88 1.43 26.50
C LEU A 351 -1.68 2.58 25.88
N SER A 352 -2.58 2.30 24.93
CA SER A 352 -3.39 3.30 24.23
C SER A 352 -4.82 3.31 24.79
N PRO A 353 -5.23 4.34 25.53
CA PRO A 353 -6.58 4.42 26.10
C PRO A 353 -7.69 4.38 25.04
N THR A 354 -7.43 4.86 23.83
CA THR A 354 -8.39 4.85 22.71
C THR A 354 -8.66 3.45 22.16
N GLN A 355 -7.78 2.48 22.44
CA GLN A 355 -7.92 1.08 22.06
C GLN A 355 -8.57 0.24 23.16
N MET A 356 -8.88 0.85 24.32
CA MET A 356 -9.52 0.17 25.43
C MET A 356 -11.02 -0.07 25.11
N PRO A 357 -11.52 -1.31 25.23
CA PRO A 357 -12.92 -1.61 24.98
C PRO A 357 -13.83 -0.94 26.01
N THR A 358 -14.94 -0.40 25.56
CA THR A 358 -16.00 0.15 26.43
C THR A 358 -16.92 -0.93 26.99
N GLN A 359 -16.99 -2.10 26.34
CA GLN A 359 -17.82 -3.22 26.78
C GLN A 359 -17.10 -4.00 27.89
N LEU A 360 -17.71 -4.08 29.09
CA LEU A 360 -17.16 -4.78 30.26
C LEU A 360 -16.68 -6.22 29.98
N VAL A 361 -17.42 -6.98 29.18
CA VAL A 361 -17.05 -8.36 28.81
C VAL A 361 -15.73 -8.39 28.04
N LYS A 362 -15.56 -7.49 27.06
CA LYS A 362 -14.32 -7.38 26.28
C LYS A 362 -13.17 -6.83 27.13
N LEU A 363 -13.46 -5.94 28.07
CA LEU A 363 -12.45 -5.33 28.94
C LEU A 363 -11.79 -6.35 29.89
N ARG A 364 -12.53 -7.38 30.32
CA ARG A 364 -11.99 -8.45 31.18
C ARG A 364 -10.83 -9.20 30.50
N GLU A 365 -11.03 -9.56 29.23
CA GLU A 365 -10.06 -10.32 28.42
C GLU A 365 -9.04 -9.40 27.70
N TRP A 366 -9.29 -8.09 27.67
CA TRP A 366 -8.44 -7.13 26.98
C TRP A 366 -7.03 -7.06 27.56
N GLY A 367 -6.08 -6.97 26.64
CA GLY A 367 -4.67 -6.76 26.92
C GLY A 367 -3.93 -7.96 27.47
N GLN A 368 -4.59 -9.10 27.74
CA GLN A 368 -3.92 -10.26 28.32
C GLN A 368 -2.92 -10.89 27.35
N LYS A 369 -3.36 -11.16 26.11
CA LYS A 369 -2.51 -11.76 25.07
C LYS A 369 -1.33 -10.84 24.73
N GLU A 370 -1.60 -9.55 24.66
CA GLU A 370 -0.62 -8.50 24.39
C GLU A 370 0.41 -8.42 25.51
N LEU A 371 -0.04 -8.41 26.76
CA LEU A 371 0.84 -8.39 27.91
C LEU A 371 1.72 -9.64 27.98
N ASP A 372 1.16 -10.82 27.68
CA ASP A 372 1.92 -12.05 27.60
C ASP A 372 2.98 -11.99 26.49
N SER A 373 2.66 -11.42 25.33
CA SER A 373 3.62 -11.20 24.23
C SER A 373 4.77 -10.26 24.63
N LEU A 374 4.44 -9.14 25.29
CA LEU A 374 5.44 -8.18 25.80
C LEU A 374 6.32 -8.81 26.88
N CYS A 375 5.74 -9.57 27.82
CA CYS A 375 6.48 -10.30 28.83
C CYS A 375 7.40 -11.37 28.22
N ALA A 376 6.95 -12.10 27.20
CA ALA A 376 7.79 -13.10 26.53
C ALA A 376 9.03 -12.48 25.85
N HIS A 377 8.90 -11.24 25.35
CA HIS A 377 10.02 -10.56 24.71
C HIS A 377 10.93 -9.83 25.71
N PHE A 378 10.35 -8.97 26.54
CA PHE A 378 11.07 -8.04 27.43
C PHE A 378 11.23 -8.55 28.87
N GLY A 379 10.49 -9.59 29.26
CA GLY A 379 10.51 -10.16 30.60
C GLY A 379 11.50 -11.30 30.80
N GLU A 380 12.13 -11.76 29.72
CA GLU A 380 13.16 -12.79 29.75
C GLU A 380 14.57 -12.18 29.68
N PRO A 381 15.55 -12.69 30.47
CA PRO A 381 16.95 -12.31 30.30
C PRO A 381 17.43 -12.56 28.87
N LYS A 382 18.33 -11.72 28.38
CA LYS A 382 18.93 -11.86 27.05
C LYS A 382 20.45 -11.87 27.13
N VAL A 383 21.13 -12.23 26.05
CA VAL A 383 22.60 -12.25 26.00
C VAL A 383 23.10 -11.15 25.08
N LEU A 384 24.04 -10.35 25.57
CA LEU A 384 24.75 -9.33 24.79
C LEU A 384 26.25 -9.59 24.95
N LYS A 385 26.96 -9.85 23.84
CA LYS A 385 28.42 -10.12 23.82
C LYS A 385 28.89 -11.20 24.81
N GLY A 386 28.05 -12.21 25.06
CA GLY A 386 28.33 -13.32 25.98
C GLY A 386 27.94 -13.04 27.44
N GLU A 387 27.52 -11.82 27.76
CA GLU A 387 27.05 -11.45 29.10
C GLU A 387 25.53 -11.47 29.19
N SER A 388 25.01 -11.97 30.31
CA SER A 388 23.58 -11.98 30.60
C SER A 388 23.10 -10.57 30.93
N GLN A 389 22.09 -10.10 30.21
CA GLN A 389 21.40 -8.83 30.41
C GLN A 389 20.09 -9.10 31.15
N PRO A 390 19.80 -8.35 32.22
CA PRO A 390 18.56 -8.51 32.97
C PRO A 390 17.34 -8.19 32.08
N PRO A 391 16.18 -8.78 32.38
CA PRO A 391 14.95 -8.45 31.68
C PRO A 391 14.57 -6.98 31.92
N LEU A 392 14.01 -6.35 30.89
CA LEU A 392 13.49 -4.98 30.98
C LEU A 392 12.17 -4.91 31.76
N LEU A 393 11.38 -5.98 31.72
CA LEU A 393 10.11 -6.09 32.45
C LEU A 393 10.22 -7.15 33.55
N ARG A 394 9.65 -6.85 34.73
CA ARG A 394 9.38 -7.88 35.75
C ARG A 394 7.99 -8.45 35.51
N SER A 395 7.91 -9.53 34.73
CA SER A 395 6.64 -10.08 34.24
C SER A 395 5.55 -10.24 35.32
N ALA A 396 5.91 -10.74 36.51
CA ALA A 396 4.94 -10.87 37.60
C ALA A 396 4.40 -9.52 38.09
N ALA A 397 5.28 -8.53 38.31
CA ALA A 397 4.90 -7.22 38.81
C ALA A 397 4.03 -6.45 37.80
N VAL A 398 4.43 -6.46 36.51
CA VAL A 398 3.68 -5.76 35.45
C VAL A 398 2.29 -6.39 35.26
N LYS A 399 2.18 -7.72 35.37
CA LYS A 399 0.87 -8.39 35.36
C LYS A 399 -0.01 -7.92 36.51
N THR A 400 0.50 -7.91 37.74
CA THR A 400 -0.25 -7.42 38.90
C THR A 400 -0.69 -5.96 38.75
N GLU A 401 0.21 -5.09 38.27
CA GLU A 401 -0.09 -3.68 38.01
C GLU A 401 -1.17 -3.51 36.94
N PHE A 402 -1.06 -4.24 35.82
CA PHE A 402 -2.05 -4.19 34.74
C PHE A 402 -3.43 -4.70 35.18
N TYR A 403 -3.49 -5.77 35.98
CA TYR A 403 -4.76 -6.24 36.56
C TYR A 403 -5.39 -5.21 37.50
N SER A 404 -4.57 -4.53 38.32
CA SER A 404 -5.03 -3.47 39.21
C SER A 404 -5.59 -2.30 38.41
N PHE A 405 -4.85 -1.83 37.39
CA PHE A 405 -5.33 -0.82 36.44
C PHE A 405 -6.65 -1.22 35.79
N LYS A 406 -6.79 -2.44 35.28
CA LYS A 406 -8.05 -2.92 34.68
C LYS A 406 -9.20 -2.89 35.69
N SER A 407 -8.96 -3.29 36.95
CA SER A 407 -9.98 -3.25 38.00
C SER A 407 -10.47 -1.82 38.25
N HIS A 408 -9.54 -0.85 38.33
CA HIS A 408 -9.88 0.57 38.48
C HIS A 408 -10.59 1.13 37.25
N ALA A 409 -10.11 0.80 36.05
CA ALA A 409 -10.72 1.25 34.80
C ALA A 409 -12.16 0.72 34.65
N VAL A 410 -12.42 -0.53 35.05
CA VAL A 410 -13.77 -1.10 35.10
C VAL A 410 -14.66 -0.33 36.08
N SER A 411 -14.16 0.02 37.27
CA SER A 411 -14.96 0.72 38.28
C SER A 411 -15.23 2.20 37.92
N GLU A 412 -14.28 2.88 37.29
CA GLU A 412 -14.42 4.30 36.96
C GLU A 412 -15.09 4.55 35.61
N PHE A 413 -14.81 3.72 34.59
CA PHE A 413 -15.29 3.93 33.22
C PHE A 413 -16.39 2.95 32.79
N GLY A 414 -16.72 1.94 33.61
CA GLY A 414 -17.71 0.91 33.27
C GLY A 414 -19.15 1.41 33.11
N GLU A 415 -19.47 2.58 33.68
CA GLU A 415 -20.80 3.22 33.58
C GLU A 415 -20.85 4.39 32.58
N LEU A 416 -19.70 4.85 32.09
CA LEU A 416 -19.64 5.98 31.16
C LEU A 416 -19.82 5.51 29.71
N SER A 417 -21.01 5.72 29.17
CA SER A 417 -21.20 5.72 27.72
C SER A 417 -20.36 6.86 27.14
N PHE A 418 -19.24 6.56 26.50
CA PHE A 418 -18.48 7.55 25.74
C PHE A 418 -19.33 8.00 24.54
N SER A 419 -20.15 9.03 24.73
CA SER A 419 -20.66 9.82 23.61
C SER A 419 -19.46 10.52 23.00
N LEU A 420 -19.10 10.18 21.77
CA LEU A 420 -18.19 10.98 20.96
C LEU A 420 -18.77 12.39 20.88
N ALA A 421 -18.22 13.31 21.66
CA ALA A 421 -18.46 14.73 21.45
C ALA A 421 -17.76 15.10 20.14
N SER A 422 -18.56 15.25 19.09
CA SER A 422 -18.18 15.96 17.89
C SER A 422 -17.83 17.40 18.26
N ASN A 423 -16.57 17.78 18.09
CA ASN A 423 -16.12 19.17 17.92
C ASN A 423 -15.02 19.20 16.86
#